data_AF-A0AAJ4ZEC6-F1
#
_entry.id   AF-A0AAJ4ZEC6-F1
#
_cell.length_a   1.000
_cell.length_b   1.000
_cell.length_c   1.000
_cell.angle_alpha   90.00
_cell.angle_beta   90.00
_cell.angle_gamma   90.00
#
_symmetry.space_group_name_H-M   'P 1'
#
loop_
_entity.id
_entity.type
_entity.pdbx_description
1 polymer ?
#
loop_
_entity_poly.entity_id
_entity_poly.type
_entity_poly.pdbx_seq_one_letter_code
_entity_poly.pdbx_strand_id
1 'polypeptide(L)'
;MLNLTLALVVSFVTTLLIVRYAHVHAHFSSDSDTQGVQKVHAHPVPRIGGLGIMLGLLAAGTFATFNYSGNLKEILLLTLSAAPVFLGGFVEDVTKRVSPRTRLLCAMVSALVAYWILGIHINRVDIVLIDKMLAVPFISIVLTVVCVAAMTNAINIIDGFNGLAAMVSIFMFMSLGYVAFQVGDNVVLTATMIMIGAVLGFFILNYPNGLIFLGDGGAYFVGFMLAELAILLVMRNPAVSPWYPALMLIYPIFEVCFSIYRRRFVRGVSPSMPDGVHLHMLIYKRVLRWAVGSKIAAQLARRNSMTSPYLWVLCLLAVIPATIFWRYSGVLAACCFVFVVMYIWLYQRIVRFRSPRWMILKKK
;
A
#
# COMPACT_ATOMS: atom_id res chain seq x y z
N MET A 1 -1.93 -22.66 0.14
CA MET A 1 -1.00 -22.67 -1.01
C MET A 1 -1.71 -22.56 -2.35
N LEU A 2 -2.73 -23.40 -2.63
CA LEU A 2 -3.45 -23.34 -3.91
C LEU A 2 -4.08 -21.97 -4.23
N ASN A 3 -4.75 -21.34 -3.26
CA ASN A 3 -5.33 -20.00 -3.42
C ASN A 3 -4.29 -18.92 -3.80
N LEU A 4 -3.11 -18.98 -3.20
CA LEU A 4 -2.01 -18.06 -3.50
C LEU A 4 -1.52 -18.27 -4.93
N THR A 5 -1.25 -19.52 -5.31
CA THR A 5 -0.78 -19.86 -6.67
C THR A 5 -1.80 -19.46 -7.73
N LEU A 6 -3.09 -19.72 -7.49
CA LEU A 6 -4.16 -19.34 -8.41
C LEU A 6 -4.22 -17.82 -8.60
N ALA A 7 -4.20 -17.05 -7.50
CA ALA A 7 -4.20 -15.59 -7.54
C ALA A 7 -2.98 -15.03 -8.27
N LEU A 8 -1.81 -15.63 -8.04
CA LEU A 8 -0.56 -15.29 -8.72
C LEU A 8 -0.66 -15.53 -10.21
N VAL A 9 -1.06 -16.73 -10.63
CA VAL A 9 -1.15 -17.09 -12.06
C VAL A 9 -2.16 -16.19 -12.76
N VAL A 10 -3.34 -15.98 -12.19
CA VAL A 10 -4.37 -15.11 -12.79
C VAL A 10 -3.85 -13.68 -12.91
N SER A 11 -3.31 -13.09 -11.85
CA SER A 11 -2.76 -11.72 -11.89
C SER A 11 -1.60 -11.60 -12.89
N PHE A 12 -0.67 -12.57 -12.89
CA PHE A 12 0.45 -12.59 -13.83
C PHE A 12 -0.02 -12.68 -15.28
N VAL A 13 -0.94 -13.60 -15.59
CA VAL A 13 -1.47 -13.75 -16.95
C VAL A 13 -2.23 -12.50 -17.37
N THR A 14 -3.10 -11.95 -16.52
CA THR A 14 -3.81 -10.70 -16.85
C THR A 14 -2.85 -9.55 -17.10
N THR A 15 -1.87 -9.34 -16.22
CA THR A 15 -0.90 -8.25 -16.38
C THR A 15 0.02 -8.48 -17.58
N LEU A 16 0.39 -9.72 -17.89
CA LEU A 16 1.14 -10.08 -19.10
C LEU A 16 0.35 -9.75 -20.36
N LEU A 17 -0.95 -10.07 -20.39
CA LEU A 17 -1.82 -9.73 -21.51
C LEU A 17 -1.95 -8.21 -21.68
N ILE A 18 -2.11 -7.46 -20.59
CA ILE A 18 -2.11 -5.98 -20.61
C ILE A 18 -0.81 -5.45 -21.22
N VAL A 19 0.34 -5.97 -20.79
CA VAL A 19 1.64 -5.53 -21.34
C VAL A 19 1.76 -5.91 -22.81
N ARG A 20 1.40 -7.14 -23.18
CA ARG A 20 1.52 -7.65 -24.56
C ARG A 20 0.63 -6.91 -25.56
N TYR A 21 -0.59 -6.57 -25.16
CA TYR A 21 -1.56 -5.87 -26.00
C TYR A 21 -1.61 -4.36 -25.76
N ALA A 22 -0.55 -3.79 -25.18
CA ALA A 22 -0.45 -2.36 -24.90
C ALA A 22 -0.74 -1.47 -26.11
N HIS A 23 -0.36 -1.90 -27.33
CA HIS A 23 -0.63 -1.16 -28.56
C HIS A 23 -2.12 -0.90 -28.83
N VAL A 24 -3.04 -1.73 -28.30
CA VAL A 24 -4.49 -1.58 -28.49
C VAL A 24 -5.09 -0.54 -27.53
N HIS A 25 -4.58 -0.46 -26.30
CA HIS A 25 -5.19 0.33 -25.23
C HIS A 25 -4.33 1.48 -24.70
N ALA A 26 -3.10 1.66 -25.21
CA ALA A 26 -2.18 2.68 -24.72
C ALA A 26 -2.76 4.10 -24.74
N HIS A 27 -3.66 4.38 -25.68
CA HIS A 27 -4.28 5.70 -25.83
C HIS A 27 -5.08 6.16 -24.59
N PHE A 28 -5.67 5.23 -23.82
CA PHE A 28 -6.37 5.55 -22.57
C PHE A 28 -5.64 5.07 -21.32
N SER A 29 -4.95 3.93 -21.40
CA SER A 29 -4.39 3.25 -20.21
C SER A 29 -2.94 3.60 -19.91
N SER A 30 -2.21 4.20 -20.86
CA SER A 30 -0.79 4.49 -20.65
C SER A 30 -0.57 5.87 -20.03
N ASP A 31 0.39 5.92 -19.13
CA ASP A 31 0.96 7.17 -18.65
C ASP A 31 2.03 7.63 -19.65
N SER A 32 1.68 8.58 -20.51
CA SER A 32 2.55 9.15 -21.53
C SER A 32 3.27 10.43 -21.08
N ASP A 33 2.92 10.97 -19.91
CA ASP A 33 3.55 12.17 -19.36
C ASP A 33 4.84 11.82 -18.62
N THR A 34 5.96 12.22 -19.20
CA THR A 34 7.31 12.01 -18.64
C THR A 34 7.87 13.25 -17.92
N GLN A 35 7.16 14.38 -17.92
CA GLN A 35 7.67 15.68 -17.44
C GLN A 35 7.09 16.10 -16.08
N GLY A 36 6.05 15.41 -15.59
CA GLY A 36 5.43 15.73 -14.31
C GLY A 36 6.38 15.62 -13.10
N VAL A 37 6.10 16.39 -12.04
CA VAL A 37 6.95 16.51 -10.82
C VAL A 37 7.26 15.16 -10.14
N GLN A 38 6.34 14.21 -10.29
CA GLN A 38 6.38 12.87 -9.69
C GLN A 38 6.70 11.78 -10.73
N LYS A 39 6.90 12.14 -12.00
CA LYS A 39 7.13 11.20 -13.10
C LYS A 39 8.63 10.86 -13.18
N VAL A 40 8.93 9.57 -13.12
CA VAL A 40 10.31 9.03 -13.04
C VAL A 40 10.54 7.87 -14.01
N HIS A 41 9.73 7.80 -15.08
CA HIS A 41 9.81 6.81 -16.14
C HIS A 41 10.21 7.46 -17.48
N ALA A 42 10.85 6.68 -18.36
CA ALA A 42 11.41 7.19 -19.62
C ALA A 42 10.54 6.88 -20.86
N HIS A 43 9.60 5.95 -20.74
CA HIS A 43 8.74 5.50 -21.84
C HIS A 43 7.29 5.40 -21.34
N PRO A 44 6.29 5.45 -22.24
CA PRO A 44 4.90 5.24 -21.86
C PRO A 44 4.68 3.82 -21.30
N VAL A 45 4.00 3.72 -20.15
CA VAL A 45 3.73 2.45 -19.47
C VAL A 45 2.24 2.34 -19.14
N PRO A 46 1.58 1.19 -19.37
CA PRO A 46 0.22 0.96 -18.92
C PRO A 46 0.10 1.09 -17.40
N ARG A 47 -0.88 1.84 -16.91
CA ARG A 47 -1.11 2.09 -15.48
C ARG A 47 -2.37 1.39 -14.93
N ILE A 48 -2.70 0.22 -15.45
CA ILE A 48 -3.90 -0.54 -15.11
C ILE A 48 -3.57 -1.89 -14.47
N GLY A 49 -2.42 -2.01 -13.80
CA GLY A 49 -1.96 -3.24 -13.16
C GLY A 49 -2.89 -3.76 -12.06
N GLY A 50 -3.64 -2.88 -11.40
CA GLY A 50 -4.65 -3.21 -10.41
C GLY A 50 -5.73 -4.18 -10.90
N LEU A 51 -6.02 -4.21 -12.21
CA LEU A 51 -6.95 -5.19 -12.79
C LEU A 51 -6.49 -6.63 -12.56
N GLY A 52 -5.20 -6.92 -12.74
CA GLY A 52 -4.67 -8.27 -12.50
C GLY A 52 -4.82 -8.69 -11.05
N ILE A 53 -4.60 -7.75 -10.12
CA ILE A 53 -4.74 -8.02 -8.68
C ILE A 53 -6.21 -8.29 -8.32
N MET A 54 -7.13 -7.46 -8.82
CA MET A 54 -8.57 -7.63 -8.59
C MET A 54 -9.08 -8.97 -9.16
N LEU A 55 -8.72 -9.31 -10.40
CA LEU A 55 -9.13 -10.59 -11.00
C LEU A 55 -8.49 -11.78 -10.29
N GLY A 56 -7.24 -11.65 -9.84
CA GLY A 56 -6.58 -12.67 -9.01
C GLY A 56 -7.32 -12.92 -7.69
N LEU A 57 -7.75 -11.85 -7.01
CA LEU A 57 -8.56 -11.97 -5.79
C LEU A 57 -9.92 -12.59 -6.07
N LEU A 58 -10.63 -12.16 -7.12
CA LEU A 58 -11.94 -12.70 -7.47
C LEU A 58 -11.86 -14.18 -7.82
N ALA A 59 -10.90 -14.59 -8.65
CA ALA A 59 -10.72 -15.99 -9.03
C ALA A 59 -10.39 -16.87 -7.82
N ALA A 60 -9.38 -16.49 -7.04
CA ALA A 60 -8.95 -17.29 -5.89
C ALA A 60 -9.91 -17.22 -4.71
N GLY A 61 -10.59 -16.10 -4.48
CA GLY A 61 -11.61 -15.95 -3.44
C GLY A 61 -12.88 -16.75 -3.76
N THR A 62 -13.27 -16.80 -5.04
CA THR A 62 -14.37 -17.65 -5.51
C THR A 62 -14.01 -19.12 -5.36
N PHE A 63 -12.83 -19.51 -5.84
CA PHE A 63 -12.32 -20.86 -5.65
C PHE A 63 -12.29 -21.25 -4.17
N ALA A 64 -11.78 -20.38 -3.30
CA ALA A 64 -11.70 -20.66 -1.88
C ALA A 64 -13.10 -20.85 -1.25
N THR A 65 -14.07 -20.03 -1.62
CA THR A 65 -15.45 -20.08 -1.12
C THR A 65 -16.16 -21.38 -1.45
N PHE A 66 -15.88 -21.98 -2.61
CA PHE A 66 -16.54 -23.22 -3.04
C PHE A 66 -15.79 -24.49 -2.63
N ASN A 67 -14.48 -24.43 -2.36
CA ASN A 67 -13.64 -25.62 -2.17
C ASN A 67 -13.17 -25.85 -0.73
N TYR A 68 -13.31 -24.87 0.17
CA TYR A 68 -12.95 -25.04 1.58
C TYR A 68 -14.17 -24.88 2.49
N SER A 69 -14.18 -25.64 3.59
CA SER A 69 -15.18 -25.49 4.64
C SER A 69 -14.93 -24.21 5.46
N GLY A 70 -16.01 -23.49 5.76
CA GLY A 70 -15.97 -22.23 6.53
C GLY A 70 -16.63 -21.05 5.81
N ASN A 71 -16.83 -19.94 6.51
CA ASN A 71 -17.47 -18.75 5.96
C ASN A 71 -16.49 -17.87 5.14
N LEU A 72 -15.86 -18.44 4.12
CA LEU A 72 -14.93 -17.69 3.24
C LEU A 72 -15.64 -16.74 2.28
N LYS A 73 -16.98 -16.72 2.27
CA LYS A 73 -17.80 -15.74 1.55
C LYS A 73 -17.48 -14.30 1.95
N GLU A 74 -17.00 -14.10 3.18
CA GLU A 74 -16.56 -12.79 3.67
C GLU A 74 -15.47 -12.17 2.80
N ILE A 75 -14.60 -12.97 2.17
CA ILE A 75 -13.57 -12.48 1.25
C ILE A 75 -14.22 -11.83 0.02
N LEU A 76 -15.26 -12.46 -0.53
CA LEU A 76 -16.00 -11.93 -1.69
C LEU A 76 -16.84 -10.71 -1.31
N LEU A 77 -17.45 -10.70 -0.13
CA LEU A 77 -18.18 -9.55 0.39
C LEU A 77 -17.24 -8.35 0.65
N LEU A 78 -16.04 -8.61 1.15
CA LEU A 78 -15.01 -7.57 1.31
C LEU A 78 -14.55 -7.05 -0.04
N THR A 79 -14.38 -7.94 -1.02
CA THR A 79 -14.05 -7.57 -2.41
C THR A 79 -15.14 -6.70 -3.02
N LEU A 80 -16.42 -7.03 -2.80
CA LEU A 80 -17.56 -6.23 -3.23
C LEU A 80 -17.57 -4.85 -2.57
N SER A 81 -17.24 -4.79 -1.27
CA SER A 81 -17.10 -3.53 -0.52
C SER A 81 -16.00 -2.63 -1.09
N ALA A 82 -14.97 -3.22 -1.70
CA ALA A 82 -13.89 -2.50 -2.37
C ALA A 82 -14.26 -1.95 -3.77
N ALA A 83 -15.45 -2.24 -4.30
CA ALA A 83 -15.81 -1.83 -5.65
C ALA A 83 -15.78 -0.29 -5.86
N PRO A 84 -16.36 0.55 -4.98
CA PRO A 84 -16.27 2.01 -5.12
C PRO A 84 -14.83 2.51 -5.19
N VAL A 85 -13.95 2.06 -4.29
CA VAL A 85 -12.56 2.49 -4.22
C VAL A 85 -11.74 2.01 -5.42
N PHE A 86 -11.94 0.77 -5.87
CA PHE A 86 -11.27 0.24 -7.07
C PHE A 86 -11.74 0.97 -8.33
N LEU A 87 -13.06 1.13 -8.52
CA LEU A 87 -13.62 1.79 -9.70
C LEU A 87 -13.24 3.27 -9.76
N GLY A 88 -13.26 3.98 -8.62
CA GLY A 88 -12.84 5.38 -8.57
C GLY A 88 -11.38 5.58 -9.00
N GLY A 89 -10.48 4.69 -8.54
CA GLY A 89 -9.08 4.69 -8.99
C GLY A 89 -8.91 4.21 -10.43
N PHE A 90 -9.63 3.18 -10.85
CA PHE A 90 -9.52 2.65 -12.22
C PHE A 90 -10.05 3.63 -13.27
N VAL A 91 -11.13 4.36 -12.98
CA VAL A 91 -11.63 5.44 -13.83
C VAL A 91 -10.62 6.58 -13.87
N GLU A 92 -9.93 6.89 -12.76
CA GLU A 92 -8.75 7.78 -12.83
C GLU A 92 -7.75 7.23 -13.83
N ASP A 93 -7.36 5.95 -13.71
CA ASP A 93 -6.29 5.33 -14.51
C ASP A 93 -6.58 5.38 -16.02
N VAL A 94 -7.85 5.32 -16.40
CA VAL A 94 -8.28 5.37 -17.81
C VAL A 94 -8.53 6.81 -18.29
N THR A 95 -9.06 7.68 -17.45
CA THR A 95 -9.57 9.00 -17.91
C THR A 95 -8.66 10.18 -17.58
N LYS A 96 -7.80 10.07 -16.55
CA LYS A 96 -6.99 11.16 -15.97
C LYS A 96 -7.82 12.34 -15.43
N ARG A 97 -9.12 12.15 -15.17
CA ARG A 97 -10.08 13.23 -14.83
C ARG A 97 -10.64 13.15 -13.41
N VAL A 98 -10.31 12.11 -12.65
CA VAL A 98 -10.88 11.93 -11.30
C VAL A 98 -10.00 12.63 -10.27
N SER A 99 -10.59 13.60 -9.56
CA SER A 99 -9.85 14.37 -8.55
C SER A 99 -9.41 13.51 -7.35
N PRO A 100 -8.31 13.86 -6.66
CA PRO A 100 -7.90 13.17 -5.44
C PRO A 100 -8.99 13.16 -4.35
N ARG A 101 -9.81 14.21 -4.27
CA ARG A 101 -10.93 14.29 -3.31
C ARG A 101 -11.99 13.24 -3.63
N THR A 102 -12.34 13.08 -4.91
CA THR A 102 -13.31 12.08 -5.35
C THR A 102 -12.80 10.66 -5.06
N ARG A 103 -11.52 10.38 -5.32
CA ARG A 103 -10.91 9.08 -5.00
C ARG A 103 -10.91 8.79 -3.50
N LEU A 104 -10.64 9.79 -2.66
CA LEU A 104 -10.73 9.66 -1.21
C LEU A 104 -12.18 9.39 -0.75
N LEU A 105 -13.17 10.06 -1.34
CA LEU A 105 -14.59 9.77 -1.07
C LEU A 105 -14.95 8.34 -1.45
N CYS A 106 -14.46 7.82 -2.58
CA CYS A 106 -14.65 6.42 -2.95
C CYS A 106 -14.09 5.46 -1.88
N ALA A 107 -12.92 5.76 -1.31
CA ALA A 107 -12.36 4.98 -0.19
C ALA A 107 -13.24 5.02 1.06
N MET A 108 -13.77 6.20 1.40
CA MET A 108 -14.69 6.37 2.53
C MET A 108 -16.01 5.61 2.33
N VAL A 109 -16.56 5.65 1.12
CA VAL A 109 -17.77 4.89 0.76
C VAL A 109 -17.49 3.38 0.85
N SER A 110 -16.35 2.91 0.35
CA SER A 110 -15.95 1.49 0.49
C SER A 110 -15.84 1.05 1.95
N ALA A 111 -15.25 1.87 2.82
CA ALA A 111 -15.17 1.58 4.26
C ALA A 111 -16.56 1.52 4.92
N LEU A 112 -17.48 2.43 4.55
CA LEU A 112 -18.86 2.38 5.01
C LEU A 112 -19.58 1.11 4.54
N VAL A 113 -19.39 0.70 3.28
CA VAL A 113 -19.99 -0.54 2.75
C VAL A 113 -19.45 -1.76 3.50
N ALA A 114 -18.13 -1.81 3.78
CA ALA A 114 -17.53 -2.89 4.58
C ALA A 114 -18.09 -2.92 6.00
N TYR A 115 -18.28 -1.76 6.64
CA TYR A 115 -18.95 -1.66 7.92
C TYR A 115 -20.39 -2.23 7.87
N TRP A 116 -21.20 -1.83 6.89
CA TRP A 116 -22.60 -2.26 6.81
C TRP A 116 -22.76 -3.75 6.48
N ILE A 117 -21.92 -4.31 5.61
CA ILE A 117 -22.03 -5.69 5.14
C ILE A 117 -21.36 -6.67 6.12
N LEU A 118 -20.19 -6.31 6.65
CA LEU A 118 -19.32 -7.21 7.42
C LEU A 118 -19.15 -6.78 8.88
N GLY A 119 -19.68 -5.63 9.28
CA GLY A 119 -19.53 -5.10 10.63
C GLY A 119 -18.11 -4.66 10.96
N ILE A 120 -17.23 -4.43 9.97
CA ILE A 120 -15.83 -4.09 10.23
C ILE A 120 -15.73 -2.68 10.81
N HIS A 121 -15.20 -2.57 12.03
CA HIS A 121 -14.94 -1.28 12.67
C HIS A 121 -13.85 -1.39 13.73
N ILE A 122 -13.24 -0.24 14.04
CA ILE A 122 -12.28 -0.08 15.12
C ILE A 122 -13.06 0.06 16.43
N ASN A 123 -13.12 -1.03 17.20
CA ASN A 123 -13.80 -1.06 18.51
C ASN A 123 -12.86 -0.81 19.71
N ARG A 124 -11.54 -0.86 19.50
CA ARG A 124 -10.53 -0.63 20.55
C ARG A 124 -9.20 -0.17 19.99
N VAL A 125 -8.46 0.58 20.80
CA VAL A 125 -7.07 1.00 20.58
C VAL A 125 -6.18 0.77 21.81
N ASP A 126 -6.72 0.13 22.85
CA ASP A 126 -6.08 -0.11 24.16
C ASP A 126 -5.66 1.20 24.86
N ILE A 127 -6.48 2.24 24.72
CA ILE A 127 -6.32 3.52 25.43
C ILE A 127 -7.66 3.83 26.10
N VAL A 128 -7.71 3.74 27.43
CA VAL A 128 -8.94 3.77 28.24
C VAL A 128 -9.90 4.90 27.85
N LEU A 129 -9.40 6.12 27.65
CA LEU A 129 -10.25 7.25 27.27
C LEU A 129 -10.82 7.10 25.86
N ILE A 130 -10.01 6.63 24.91
CA ILE A 130 -10.42 6.48 23.51
C ILE A 130 -11.37 5.30 23.39
N ASP A 131 -11.11 4.18 24.07
CA ASP A 131 -11.98 3.00 24.05
C ASP A 131 -13.39 3.31 24.59
N LYS A 132 -13.49 4.16 25.62
CA LYS A 132 -14.79 4.68 26.08
C LYS A 132 -15.52 5.49 25.02
N MET A 133 -14.80 6.27 24.21
CA MET A 133 -15.38 7.01 23.09
C MET A 133 -15.79 6.08 21.95
N LEU A 134 -15.02 5.03 21.67
CA LEU A 134 -15.31 4.04 20.63
C LEU A 134 -16.55 3.18 20.94
N ALA A 135 -16.98 3.13 22.19
CA ALA A 135 -18.27 2.54 22.57
C ALA A 135 -19.47 3.27 21.93
N VAL A 136 -19.30 4.53 21.49
CA VAL A 136 -20.31 5.26 20.71
C VAL A 136 -20.16 4.85 19.23
N PRO A 137 -21.15 4.17 18.62
CA PRO A 137 -21.01 3.62 17.27
C PRO A 137 -20.61 4.66 16.22
N PHE A 138 -21.16 5.87 16.31
CA PHE A 138 -20.80 6.96 15.40
C PHE A 138 -19.30 7.31 15.43
N ILE A 139 -18.69 7.38 16.62
CA ILE A 139 -17.27 7.71 16.76
C ILE A 139 -16.41 6.59 16.17
N SER A 140 -16.76 5.33 16.47
CA SER A 140 -16.10 4.15 15.93
C SER A 140 -16.15 4.10 14.40
N ILE A 141 -17.31 4.34 13.80
CA ILE A 141 -17.49 4.39 12.34
C ILE A 141 -16.66 5.52 11.74
N VAL A 142 -16.73 6.73 12.29
CA VAL A 142 -15.97 7.88 11.78
C VAL A 142 -14.46 7.61 11.83
N LEU A 143 -13.95 7.07 12.95
CA LEU A 143 -12.55 6.70 13.06
C LEU A 143 -12.17 5.64 12.03
N THR A 144 -12.98 4.58 11.90
CA THR A 144 -12.76 3.49 10.93
C THR A 144 -12.65 4.03 9.51
N VAL A 145 -13.63 4.82 9.08
CA VAL A 145 -13.69 5.40 7.73
C VAL A 145 -12.48 6.28 7.46
N VAL A 146 -12.08 7.13 8.42
CA VAL A 146 -10.91 8.00 8.28
C VAL A 146 -9.62 7.17 8.21
N CYS A 147 -9.44 6.17 9.07
CA CYS A 147 -8.27 5.31 9.09
C CYS A 147 -8.13 4.50 7.80
N VAL A 148 -9.22 3.91 7.30
CA VAL A 148 -9.24 3.16 6.03
C VAL A 148 -8.91 4.10 4.86
N ALA A 149 -9.58 5.25 4.75
CA ALA A 149 -9.33 6.20 3.69
C ALA A 149 -7.88 6.76 3.72
N ALA A 150 -7.35 7.03 4.91
CA ALA A 150 -5.97 7.47 5.09
C ALA A 150 -4.97 6.40 4.64
N MET A 151 -5.18 5.13 5.03
CA MET A 151 -4.32 4.01 4.66
C MET A 151 -4.37 3.73 3.15
N THR A 152 -5.56 3.75 2.56
CA THR A 152 -5.78 3.65 1.12
C THR A 152 -4.97 4.70 0.35
N ASN A 153 -5.07 5.97 0.74
CA ASN A 153 -4.31 7.05 0.13
C ASN A 153 -2.80 6.95 0.43
N ALA A 154 -2.41 6.38 1.57
CA ALA A 154 -1.02 6.20 1.95
C ALA A 154 -0.29 5.20 1.05
N ILE A 155 -0.93 4.08 0.65
CA ILE A 155 -0.37 3.16 -0.35
C ILE A 155 -0.20 3.86 -1.71
N ASN A 156 -1.18 4.65 -2.15
CA ASN A 156 -1.07 5.41 -3.39
C ASN A 156 0.07 6.42 -3.37
N ILE A 157 0.33 7.09 -2.25
CA ILE A 157 1.44 8.05 -2.13
C ILE A 157 2.81 7.38 -2.28
N ILE A 158 2.98 6.14 -1.82
CA ILE A 158 4.25 5.41 -1.97
C ILE A 158 4.36 4.66 -3.31
N ASP A 159 3.33 4.65 -4.14
CA ASP A 159 3.32 4.06 -5.48
C ASP A 159 3.97 4.97 -6.53
N GLY A 160 5.22 5.38 -6.27
CA GLY A 160 5.99 6.28 -7.14
C GLY A 160 7.20 5.64 -7.83
N PHE A 161 7.54 4.40 -7.45
CA PHE A 161 8.74 3.69 -7.93
C PHE A 161 8.44 2.21 -8.19
N ASN A 162 9.10 1.64 -9.20
CA ASN A 162 8.98 0.25 -9.61
C ASN A 162 9.21 -0.67 -8.40
N GLY A 163 8.24 -1.52 -8.08
CA GLY A 163 8.28 -2.50 -7.01
C GLY A 163 8.12 -1.96 -5.60
N LEU A 164 7.98 -0.64 -5.40
CA LEU A 164 7.92 -0.05 -4.06
C LEU A 164 6.62 -0.42 -3.34
N ALA A 165 5.47 0.06 -3.82
CA ALA A 165 4.18 -0.18 -3.18
C ALA A 165 3.83 -1.68 -3.12
N ALA A 166 4.11 -2.42 -4.19
CA ALA A 166 3.84 -3.85 -4.28
C ALA A 166 4.60 -4.68 -3.22
N MET A 167 5.93 -4.54 -3.13
CA MET A 167 6.72 -5.32 -2.16
C MET A 167 6.46 -4.88 -0.72
N VAL A 168 6.27 -3.59 -0.46
CA VAL A 168 5.85 -3.09 0.86
C VAL A 168 4.53 -3.73 1.28
N SER A 169 3.55 -3.80 0.38
CA SER A 169 2.26 -4.45 0.64
C SER A 169 2.41 -5.96 0.86
N ILE A 170 3.29 -6.63 0.11
CA ILE A 170 3.60 -8.06 0.32
C ILE A 170 4.16 -8.29 1.73
N PHE A 171 5.09 -7.47 2.23
CA PHE A 171 5.58 -7.58 3.61
C PHE A 171 4.46 -7.44 4.65
N MET A 172 3.58 -6.45 4.46
CA MET A 172 2.45 -6.23 5.36
C MET A 172 1.43 -7.37 5.32
N PHE A 173 1.08 -7.89 4.13
CA PHE A 173 0.20 -9.06 4.02
C PHE A 173 0.85 -10.33 4.59
N MET A 174 2.16 -10.52 4.46
CA MET A 174 2.86 -11.66 5.08
C MET A 174 2.81 -11.56 6.61
N SER A 175 3.02 -10.37 7.17
CA SER A 175 2.86 -10.11 8.60
C SER A 175 1.42 -10.41 9.06
N LEU A 176 0.41 -9.85 8.38
CA LEU A 176 -1.01 -10.11 8.68
C LEU A 176 -1.35 -11.59 8.60
N GLY A 177 -0.91 -12.28 7.54
CA GLY A 177 -1.13 -13.71 7.35
C GLY A 177 -0.47 -14.55 8.45
N TYR A 178 0.76 -14.20 8.86
CA TYR A 178 1.42 -14.88 9.98
C TYR A 178 0.63 -14.70 11.29
N VAL A 179 0.23 -13.47 11.64
CA VAL A 179 -0.53 -13.24 12.88
C VAL A 179 -1.90 -13.91 12.82
N ALA A 180 -2.59 -13.85 11.66
CA ALA A 180 -3.85 -14.55 11.44
C ALA A 180 -3.70 -16.07 11.64
N PHE A 181 -2.61 -16.67 11.15
CA PHE A 181 -2.29 -18.06 11.40
C PHE A 181 -2.09 -18.35 12.90
N GLN A 182 -1.38 -17.47 13.63
CA GLN A 182 -1.14 -17.63 15.08
C GLN A 182 -2.42 -17.59 15.93
N VAL A 183 -3.45 -16.87 15.47
CA VAL A 183 -4.74 -16.75 16.19
C VAL A 183 -5.85 -17.62 15.57
N GLY A 184 -5.55 -18.38 14.51
CA GLY A 184 -6.51 -19.26 13.85
C GLY A 184 -7.58 -18.55 13.02
N ASP A 185 -7.34 -17.29 12.61
CA ASP A 185 -8.28 -16.53 11.76
C ASP A 185 -8.12 -16.94 10.29
N ASN A 186 -8.87 -17.96 9.89
CA ASN A 186 -8.80 -18.54 8.54
C ASN A 186 -9.24 -17.57 7.43
N VAL A 187 -10.15 -16.63 7.72
CA VAL A 187 -10.63 -15.66 6.74
C VAL A 187 -9.50 -14.68 6.40
N VAL A 188 -8.90 -14.06 7.43
CA VAL A 188 -7.79 -13.11 7.24
C VAL A 188 -6.57 -13.83 6.66
N LEU A 189 -6.24 -15.04 7.15
CA LEU A 189 -5.14 -15.84 6.60
C LEU A 189 -5.34 -16.13 5.11
N THR A 190 -6.54 -16.56 4.70
CA THR A 190 -6.81 -16.89 3.30
C THR A 190 -6.79 -15.65 2.42
N ALA A 191 -7.42 -14.56 2.86
CA ALA A 191 -7.43 -13.30 2.13
C ALA A 191 -6.02 -12.73 1.92
N THR A 192 -5.18 -12.72 2.96
CA THR A 192 -3.79 -12.26 2.87
C THR A 192 -2.95 -13.12 1.93
N MET A 193 -3.11 -14.45 1.96
CA MET A 193 -2.42 -15.36 1.03
C MET A 193 -2.82 -15.12 -0.43
N ILE A 194 -4.10 -14.88 -0.69
CA ILE A 194 -4.59 -14.51 -2.03
C ILE A 194 -3.98 -13.17 -2.47
N MET A 195 -4.01 -12.16 -1.60
CA MET A 195 -3.44 -10.85 -1.90
C MET A 195 -1.93 -10.91 -2.15
N ILE A 196 -1.18 -11.71 -1.38
CA ILE A 196 0.25 -11.95 -1.63
C ILE A 196 0.44 -12.52 -3.03
N GLY A 197 -0.30 -13.57 -3.40
CA GLY A 197 -0.22 -14.18 -4.73
C GLY A 197 -0.54 -13.17 -5.84
N ALA A 198 -1.67 -12.48 -5.72
CA ALA A 198 -2.12 -11.49 -6.71
C ALA A 198 -1.11 -10.34 -6.90
N VAL A 199 -0.61 -9.76 -5.80
CA VAL A 199 0.39 -8.68 -5.85
C VAL A 199 1.72 -9.21 -6.39
N LEU A 200 2.15 -10.44 -6.06
CA LEU A 200 3.34 -11.07 -6.63
C LEU A 200 3.22 -11.26 -8.15
N GLY A 201 2.06 -11.70 -8.64
CA GLY A 201 1.82 -11.85 -10.08
C GLY A 201 2.00 -10.53 -10.85
N PHE A 202 1.53 -9.42 -10.29
CA PHE A 202 1.76 -8.07 -10.82
C PHE A 202 3.23 -7.64 -10.66
N PHE A 203 3.83 -7.93 -9.50
CA PHE A 203 5.19 -7.50 -9.14
C PHE A 203 6.23 -7.99 -10.15
N ILE A 204 6.08 -9.21 -10.68
CA ILE A 204 7.01 -9.81 -11.66
C ILE A 204 7.19 -8.94 -12.91
N LEU A 205 6.12 -8.28 -13.38
CA LEU A 205 6.19 -7.39 -14.55
C LEU A 205 6.49 -5.93 -14.16
N ASN A 206 6.20 -5.55 -12.93
CA ASN A 206 6.48 -4.21 -12.42
C ASN A 206 7.95 -4.00 -11.98
N TYR A 207 8.60 -5.00 -11.38
CA TYR A 207 9.97 -4.88 -10.88
C TYR A 207 10.91 -5.90 -11.53
N PRO A 208 12.13 -5.50 -11.96
CA PRO A 208 12.70 -4.16 -11.87
C PRO A 208 12.38 -3.28 -13.09
N ASN A 209 11.74 -3.79 -14.14
CA ASN A 209 11.71 -3.08 -15.42
C ASN A 209 10.57 -2.06 -15.56
N GLY A 210 9.55 -2.09 -14.68
CA GLY A 210 8.42 -1.16 -14.74
C GLY A 210 7.58 -1.34 -16.01
N LEU A 211 7.35 -2.58 -16.46
CA LEU A 211 6.59 -2.85 -17.70
C LEU A 211 5.10 -2.51 -17.57
N ILE A 212 4.62 -2.43 -16.33
CA ILE A 212 3.25 -2.06 -15.97
C ILE A 212 3.28 -1.34 -14.62
N PHE A 213 2.46 -0.29 -14.46
CA PHE A 213 2.27 0.39 -13.17
C PHE A 213 1.01 -0.11 -12.48
N LEU A 214 1.04 -0.05 -11.14
CA LEU A 214 -0.06 -0.53 -10.29
C LEU A 214 -1.33 0.27 -10.56
N GLY A 215 -1.19 1.58 -10.74
CA GLY A 215 -2.31 2.49 -11.01
C GLY A 215 -3.03 2.90 -9.74
N ASP A 216 -3.84 3.94 -9.83
CA ASP A 216 -4.69 4.41 -8.74
C ASP A 216 -5.70 3.32 -8.32
N GLY A 217 -6.30 2.62 -9.28
CA GLY A 217 -7.23 1.52 -9.00
C GLY A 217 -6.58 0.42 -8.18
N GLY A 218 -5.34 0.02 -8.54
CA GLY A 218 -4.59 -0.99 -7.81
C GLY A 218 -4.10 -0.52 -6.45
N ALA A 219 -3.49 0.67 -6.38
CA ALA A 219 -2.90 1.18 -5.15
C ALA A 219 -3.97 1.46 -4.08
N TYR A 220 -5.09 2.06 -4.47
CA TYR A 220 -6.19 2.31 -3.55
C TYR A 220 -6.83 1.00 -3.06
N PHE A 221 -7.05 0.06 -3.98
CA PHE A 221 -7.60 -1.26 -3.64
C PHE A 221 -6.70 -2.04 -2.66
N VAL A 222 -5.40 -2.10 -2.92
CA VAL A 222 -4.44 -2.77 -2.02
C VAL A 222 -4.42 -2.10 -0.64
N GLY A 223 -4.44 -0.78 -0.58
CA GLY A 223 -4.49 -0.06 0.69
C GLY A 223 -5.79 -0.27 1.47
N PHE A 224 -6.93 -0.35 0.78
CA PHE A 224 -8.22 -0.72 1.37
C PHE A 224 -8.16 -2.14 1.97
N MET A 225 -7.68 -3.13 1.20
CA MET A 225 -7.56 -4.51 1.67
C MET A 225 -6.62 -4.63 2.88
N LEU A 226 -5.50 -3.91 2.90
CA LEU A 226 -4.60 -3.87 4.06
C LEU A 226 -5.29 -3.31 5.31
N ALA A 227 -6.02 -2.21 5.18
CA ALA A 227 -6.70 -1.57 6.30
C ALA A 227 -7.82 -2.45 6.87
N GLU A 228 -8.71 -2.94 6.01
CA GLU A 228 -9.85 -3.75 6.41
C GLU A 228 -9.42 -5.08 7.04
N LEU A 229 -8.45 -5.78 6.44
CA LEU A 229 -7.94 -7.04 7.00
C LEU A 229 -7.22 -6.83 8.34
N ALA A 230 -6.50 -5.71 8.50
CA ALA A 230 -5.88 -5.35 9.77
C ALA A 230 -6.90 -5.06 10.88
N ILE A 231 -7.95 -4.29 10.56
CA ILE A 231 -9.03 -3.96 11.50
C ILE A 231 -9.79 -5.24 11.86
N LEU A 232 -10.15 -6.05 10.87
CA LEU A 232 -10.87 -7.31 11.05
C LEU A 232 -10.12 -8.26 12.00
N LEU A 233 -8.80 -8.39 11.80
CA LEU A 233 -7.95 -9.24 12.65
C LEU A 233 -7.95 -8.78 14.11
N VAL A 234 -7.77 -7.48 14.37
CA VAL A 234 -7.77 -6.93 15.74
C VAL A 234 -9.14 -7.01 16.39
N MET A 235 -10.20 -6.73 15.61
CA MET A 235 -11.59 -6.75 16.08
C MET A 235 -12.02 -8.15 16.53
N ARG A 236 -11.63 -9.19 15.77
CA ARG A 236 -12.01 -10.59 16.06
C ARG A 236 -11.14 -11.27 17.10
N ASN A 237 -9.91 -10.81 17.28
CA ASN A 237 -8.91 -11.52 18.07
C ASN A 237 -8.38 -10.59 19.19
N PRO A 238 -8.96 -10.63 20.41
CA PRO A 238 -8.54 -9.78 21.53
C PRO A 238 -7.05 -9.90 21.90
N ALA A 239 -6.43 -11.06 21.63
CA ALA A 239 -5.01 -11.28 21.87
C ALA A 239 -4.08 -10.44 20.95
N VAL A 240 -4.59 -9.93 19.83
CA VAL A 240 -3.83 -9.08 18.91
C VAL A 240 -3.86 -7.64 19.42
N SER A 241 -2.69 -7.03 19.62
CA SER A 241 -2.64 -5.62 20.03
C SER A 241 -3.17 -4.69 18.93
N PRO A 242 -3.93 -3.63 19.21
CA PRO A 242 -4.28 -2.61 18.23
C PRO A 242 -3.07 -1.79 17.74
N TRP A 243 -1.97 -1.82 18.48
CA TRP A 243 -0.70 -1.21 18.07
C TRP A 243 0.05 -2.03 17.01
N TYR A 244 -0.31 -3.31 16.83
CA TYR A 244 0.30 -4.17 15.83
C TYR A 244 0.09 -3.62 14.41
N PRO A 245 -1.15 -3.37 13.93
CA PRO A 245 -1.34 -2.78 12.62
C PRO A 245 -0.83 -1.34 12.55
N ALA A 246 -0.86 -0.58 13.66
CA ALA A 246 -0.30 0.77 13.70
C ALA A 246 1.20 0.78 13.36
N LEU A 247 1.99 -0.12 13.95
CA LEU A 247 3.41 -0.27 13.64
C LEU A 247 3.64 -0.88 12.26
N MET A 248 2.91 -1.96 11.92
CA MET A 248 3.07 -2.64 10.64
C MET A 248 2.82 -1.71 9.44
N LEU A 249 1.83 -0.81 9.55
CA LEU A 249 1.44 0.14 8.50
C LEU A 249 2.14 1.50 8.64
N ILE A 250 3.07 1.67 9.59
CA ILE A 250 3.56 2.99 9.98
C ILE A 250 4.32 3.71 8.86
N TYR A 251 5.02 2.99 7.99
CA TYR A 251 5.81 3.61 6.91
C TYR A 251 4.95 4.47 5.97
N PRO A 252 3.95 3.93 5.26
CA PRO A 252 3.10 4.73 4.38
C PRO A 252 2.29 5.76 5.17
N ILE A 253 1.74 5.41 6.34
CA ILE A 253 0.93 6.34 7.15
C ILE A 253 1.76 7.56 7.55
N PHE A 254 2.97 7.33 8.06
CA PHE A 254 3.84 8.41 8.51
C PHE A 254 4.33 9.28 7.34
N GLU A 255 4.56 8.71 6.15
CA GLU A 255 4.88 9.48 4.94
C GLU A 255 3.77 10.51 4.63
N VAL A 256 2.49 10.11 4.76
CA VAL A 256 1.35 11.02 4.56
C VAL A 256 1.32 12.10 5.65
N CYS A 257 1.35 11.71 6.92
CA CYS A 257 1.32 12.64 8.05
C CYS A 257 2.46 13.66 7.96
N PHE A 258 3.68 13.20 7.71
CA PHE A 258 4.85 14.05 7.60
C PHE A 258 4.79 14.97 6.38
N SER A 259 4.26 14.50 5.25
CA SER A 259 4.08 15.33 4.06
C SER A 259 3.02 16.41 4.25
N ILE A 260 1.93 16.12 4.96
CA ILE A 260 0.92 17.12 5.36
C ILE A 260 1.57 18.15 6.30
N TYR A 261 2.27 17.69 7.34
CA TYR A 261 2.95 18.55 8.30
C TYR A 261 3.91 19.51 7.61
N ARG A 262 4.82 18.98 6.78
CA ARG A 262 5.80 19.76 6.02
C ARG A 262 5.13 20.79 5.12
N ARG A 263 4.10 20.40 4.37
CA ARG A 263 3.45 21.32 3.42
C ARG A 263 2.70 22.43 4.13
N ARG A 264 1.86 22.06 5.12
CA ARG A 264 0.98 23.02 5.79
C ARG A 264 1.73 23.94 6.73
N PHE A 265 2.61 23.40 7.58
CA PHE A 265 3.22 24.15 8.67
C PHE A 265 4.62 24.66 8.36
N VAL A 266 5.42 23.92 7.57
CA VAL A 266 6.80 24.34 7.25
C VAL A 266 6.85 25.20 5.98
N ARG A 267 6.00 24.92 4.98
CA ARG A 267 6.01 25.62 3.67
C ARG A 267 4.83 26.56 3.44
N GLY A 268 3.78 26.49 4.26
CA GLY A 268 2.57 27.30 4.09
C GLY A 268 1.76 26.99 2.83
N VAL A 269 1.91 25.81 2.22
CA VAL A 269 1.19 25.41 1.00
C VAL A 269 0.09 24.39 1.29
N SER A 270 -0.90 24.29 0.40
CA SER A 270 -1.98 23.32 0.53
C SER A 270 -1.45 21.87 0.54
N PRO A 271 -1.95 20.99 1.45
CA PRO A 271 -1.64 19.55 1.42
C PRO A 271 -2.07 18.83 0.14
N SER A 272 -2.97 19.41 -0.67
CA SER A 272 -3.43 18.81 -1.92
C SER A 272 -2.50 19.06 -3.12
N MET A 273 -1.48 19.91 -2.97
CA MET A 273 -0.56 20.24 -4.07
C MET A 273 0.40 19.07 -4.36
N PRO A 274 0.75 18.81 -5.64
CA PRO A 274 1.76 17.82 -5.99
C PRO A 274 3.07 18.05 -5.25
N ASP A 275 3.69 16.98 -4.75
CA ASP A 275 4.91 17.07 -3.95
C ASP A 275 6.02 16.19 -4.53
N GLY A 276 7.19 16.79 -4.69
CA GLY A 276 8.40 16.18 -5.24
C GLY A 276 9.42 15.77 -4.19
N VAL A 277 9.06 15.85 -2.90
CA VAL A 277 9.99 15.81 -1.75
C VAL A 277 9.65 14.66 -0.79
N HIS A 278 8.77 13.75 -1.17
CA HIS A 278 8.58 12.48 -0.44
C HIS A 278 9.92 11.75 -0.22
N LEU A 279 10.03 10.94 0.83
CA LEU A 279 11.29 10.29 1.18
C LEU A 279 11.83 9.46 0.01
N HIS A 280 10.95 8.72 -0.67
CA HIS A 280 11.30 7.95 -1.86
C HIS A 280 11.89 8.82 -2.99
N MET A 281 11.31 9.99 -3.24
CA MET A 281 11.82 10.93 -4.25
C MET A 281 13.15 11.54 -3.84
N LEU A 282 13.37 11.79 -2.55
CA LEU A 282 14.63 12.28 -2.04
C LEU A 282 15.76 11.25 -2.21
N ILE A 283 15.49 9.96 -1.94
CA ILE A 283 16.45 8.88 -2.18
C ILE A 283 16.82 8.84 -3.68
N TYR A 284 15.83 8.84 -4.56
CA TYR A 284 16.05 8.86 -6.01
C TYR A 284 16.88 10.07 -6.48
N LYS A 285 16.51 11.29 -6.04
CA LYS A 285 17.13 12.55 -6.49
C LYS A 285 18.52 12.78 -5.89
N ARG A 286 18.75 12.36 -4.64
CA ARG A 286 19.92 12.79 -3.85
C ARG A 286 20.86 11.67 -3.43
N VAL A 287 20.38 10.42 -3.35
CA VAL A 287 21.23 9.27 -3.02
C VAL A 287 21.65 8.58 -4.32
N LEU A 288 20.68 8.19 -5.16
CA LEU A 288 20.96 7.33 -6.30
C LEU A 288 21.43 8.05 -7.56
N ARG A 289 21.14 9.35 -7.70
CA ARG A 289 21.59 10.15 -8.86
C ARG A 289 23.10 10.08 -9.07
N TRP A 290 23.88 10.09 -7.99
CA TRP A 290 25.34 10.05 -8.03
C TRP A 290 25.89 8.66 -8.37
N ALA A 291 25.18 7.61 -7.96
CA ALA A 291 25.61 6.22 -8.16
C ALA A 291 25.37 5.72 -9.59
N VAL A 292 24.23 6.06 -10.20
CA VAL A 292 23.77 5.43 -11.46
C VAL A 292 23.89 6.36 -12.68
N GLY A 293 23.91 7.69 -12.49
CA GLY A 293 23.83 8.66 -13.59
C GLY A 293 22.38 9.02 -13.97
N SER A 294 22.21 9.92 -14.95
CA SER A 294 20.90 10.46 -15.32
C SER A 294 20.76 10.85 -16.80
N LYS A 295 21.65 10.36 -17.67
CA LYS A 295 21.68 10.81 -19.08
C LYS A 295 20.95 9.87 -20.03
N ILE A 296 20.87 8.58 -19.69
CA ILE A 296 20.33 7.53 -20.58
C ILE A 296 19.05 6.95 -19.96
N ALA A 297 18.04 6.64 -20.78
CA ALA A 297 16.77 6.04 -20.33
C ALA A 297 16.98 4.79 -19.44
N ALA A 298 17.90 3.92 -19.80
CA ALA A 298 18.26 2.74 -19.01
C ALA A 298 18.81 3.09 -17.61
N GLN A 299 19.55 4.20 -17.47
CA GLN A 299 20.03 4.69 -16.17
C GLN A 299 18.89 5.23 -15.32
N LEU A 300 17.92 5.92 -15.93
CA LEU A 300 16.74 6.44 -15.23
C LEU A 300 15.85 5.30 -14.72
N ALA A 301 15.61 4.27 -15.55
CA ALA A 301 14.88 3.06 -15.16
C ALA A 301 15.60 2.31 -14.04
N ARG A 302 16.92 2.11 -14.16
CA ARG A 302 17.72 1.48 -13.09
C ARG A 302 17.67 2.29 -11.79
N ARG A 303 17.78 3.62 -11.86
CA ARG A 303 17.70 4.50 -10.69
C ARG A 303 16.33 4.43 -10.02
N ASN A 304 15.26 4.33 -10.81
CA ASN A 304 13.90 4.17 -10.33
C ASN A 304 13.81 2.90 -9.47
N SER A 305 14.15 1.75 -10.04
CA SER A 305 14.02 0.46 -9.38
C SER A 305 14.97 0.30 -8.19
N MET A 306 16.17 0.87 -8.26
CA MET A 306 17.11 0.88 -7.13
C MET A 306 16.64 1.73 -5.94
N THR A 307 15.62 2.58 -6.10
CA THR A 307 15.04 3.35 -4.98
C THR A 307 14.27 2.44 -4.03
N SER A 308 13.58 1.42 -4.57
CA SER A 308 12.67 0.58 -3.82
C SER A 308 13.35 -0.25 -2.72
N PRO A 309 14.50 -0.92 -2.94
CA PRO A 309 15.19 -1.68 -1.89
C PRO A 309 15.53 -0.88 -0.61
N TYR A 310 15.87 0.41 -0.72
CA TYR A 310 16.14 1.24 0.47
C TYR A 310 14.90 1.38 1.36
N LEU A 311 13.74 1.51 0.73
CA LEU A 311 12.47 1.69 1.41
C LEU A 311 11.86 0.35 1.84
N TRP A 312 12.21 -0.74 1.16
CA TRP A 312 11.93 -2.10 1.63
C TRP A 312 12.62 -2.35 2.97
N VAL A 313 13.91 -2.00 3.09
CA VAL A 313 14.64 -2.09 4.37
C VAL A 313 13.99 -1.22 5.43
N LEU A 314 13.66 0.04 5.11
CA LEU A 314 12.97 0.93 6.04
C LEU A 314 11.63 0.33 6.50
N CYS A 315 10.83 -0.21 5.59
CA CYS A 315 9.56 -0.86 5.91
C CYS A 315 9.76 -2.07 6.84
N LEU A 316 10.75 -2.92 6.57
CA LEU A 316 11.06 -4.10 7.37
C LEU A 316 11.47 -3.76 8.81
N LEU A 317 12.08 -2.59 9.04
CA LEU A 317 12.38 -2.10 10.39
C LEU A 317 11.12 -1.89 11.25
N ALA A 318 9.95 -1.73 10.64
CA ALA A 318 8.67 -1.67 11.34
C ALA A 318 7.92 -3.01 11.29
N VAL A 319 7.84 -3.65 10.12
CA VAL A 319 7.07 -4.88 9.92
C VAL A 319 7.63 -6.04 10.75
N ILE A 320 8.96 -6.22 10.83
CA ILE A 320 9.56 -7.34 11.57
C ILE A 320 9.25 -7.22 13.08
N PRO A 321 9.53 -6.09 13.76
CA PRO A 321 9.14 -5.94 15.16
C PRO A 321 7.63 -6.05 15.38
N ALA A 322 6.80 -5.51 14.47
CA ALA A 322 5.34 -5.68 14.54
C ALA A 322 4.95 -7.16 14.55
N THR A 323 5.54 -7.95 13.64
CA THR A 323 5.27 -9.39 13.51
C THR A 323 5.73 -10.18 14.73
N ILE A 324 6.88 -9.84 15.32
CA ILE A 324 7.44 -10.56 16.49
C ILE A 324 6.67 -10.21 17.76
N PHE A 325 6.34 -8.94 17.97
CA PHE A 325 5.77 -8.43 19.22
C PHE A 325 4.27 -8.14 19.13
N TRP A 326 3.54 -8.77 18.20
CA TRP A 326 2.12 -8.47 17.89
C TRP A 326 1.15 -8.51 19.09
N ARG A 327 1.52 -9.17 20.20
CA ARG A 327 0.77 -9.21 21.47
C ARG A 327 1.09 -8.08 22.44
N TYR A 328 2.25 -7.43 22.31
CA TYR A 328 2.82 -6.56 23.36
C TYR A 328 2.65 -5.08 23.03
N SER A 329 1.50 -4.49 23.39
CA SER A 329 1.14 -3.09 23.06
C SER A 329 2.23 -2.07 23.43
N GLY A 330 2.84 -2.18 24.62
CA GLY A 330 3.89 -1.25 25.06
C GLY A 330 5.17 -1.31 24.20
N VAL A 331 5.61 -2.51 23.80
CA VAL A 331 6.78 -2.69 22.91
C VAL A 331 6.48 -2.13 21.53
N LEU A 332 5.28 -2.42 21.00
CA LEU A 332 4.85 -1.92 19.70
C LEU A 332 4.78 -0.39 19.66
N ALA A 333 4.23 0.25 20.69
CA ALA A 333 4.20 1.71 20.81
C ALA A 333 5.60 2.32 20.88
N ALA A 334 6.53 1.70 21.62
CA ALA A 334 7.93 2.13 21.66
C ALA A 334 8.61 1.99 20.27
N CYS A 335 8.37 0.89 19.56
CA CYS A 335 8.85 0.71 18.19
C CYS A 335 8.27 1.75 17.22
N CYS A 336 6.99 2.13 17.36
CA CYS A 336 6.40 3.23 16.58
C CYS A 336 7.18 4.53 16.79
N PHE A 337 7.47 4.87 18.04
CA PHE A 337 8.25 6.06 18.37
C PHE A 337 9.67 6.01 17.76
N VAL A 338 10.37 4.88 17.90
CA VAL A 338 11.70 4.68 17.31
C VAL A 338 11.66 4.82 15.79
N PHE A 339 10.65 4.26 15.13
CA PHE A 339 10.48 4.41 13.68
C PHE A 339 10.31 5.87 13.27
N VAL A 340 9.45 6.62 13.97
CA VAL A 340 9.22 8.05 13.70
C VAL A 340 10.51 8.86 13.85
N VAL A 341 11.25 8.67 14.94
CA VAL A 341 12.53 9.35 15.17
C VAL A 341 13.54 9.02 14.07
N MET A 342 13.67 7.73 13.73
CA MET A 342 14.58 7.27 12.69
C MET A 342 14.21 7.83 11.30
N TYR A 343 12.91 7.84 10.95
CA TYR A 343 12.44 8.41 9.70
C TYR A 343 12.78 9.91 9.63
N ILE A 344 12.46 10.68 10.68
CA ILE A 344 12.74 12.12 10.71
C ILE A 344 14.24 12.39 10.58
N TRP A 345 15.05 11.65 11.33
CA TRP A 345 16.51 11.74 11.26
C TRP A 345 17.03 11.45 9.86
N LEU A 346 16.57 10.36 9.23
CA LEU A 346 16.97 9.98 7.88
C LEU A 346 16.56 11.05 6.86
N TYR A 347 15.32 11.51 6.94
CA TYR A 347 14.79 12.57 6.09
C TYR A 347 15.63 13.85 6.19
N GLN A 348 15.92 14.32 7.41
CA GLN A 348 16.74 15.52 7.62
C GLN A 348 18.16 15.36 7.09
N ARG A 349 18.79 14.18 7.26
CA ARG A 349 20.13 13.88 6.74
C ARG A 349 20.17 13.96 5.22
N ILE A 350 19.19 13.37 4.53
CA ILE A 350 19.10 13.41 3.06
C ILE A 350 18.79 14.84 2.58
N VAL A 351 17.94 15.58 3.30
CA VAL A 351 17.63 16.99 2.97
C VAL A 351 18.87 17.90 3.12
N ARG A 352 19.76 17.62 4.08
CA ARG A 352 20.99 18.39 4.31
C ARG A 352 22.21 17.88 3.53
N PHE A 353 22.02 16.99 2.54
CA PHE A 353 23.11 16.36 1.77
C PHE A 353 24.15 15.62 2.64
N ARG A 354 23.74 15.15 3.83
CA ARG A 354 24.57 14.37 4.76
C ARG A 354 24.05 12.93 4.86
N SER A 355 23.68 12.33 3.73
CA SER A 355 23.19 10.96 3.68
C SER A 355 24.22 9.99 4.30
N PRO A 356 23.79 9.00 5.10
CA PRO A 356 24.69 8.03 5.70
C PRO A 356 25.56 7.33 4.65
N ARG A 357 26.85 7.12 4.96
CA ARG A 357 27.82 6.56 4.00
C ARG A 357 27.41 5.18 3.47
N TRP A 358 26.78 4.35 4.29
CA TRP A 358 26.28 3.03 3.91
C TRP A 358 25.13 3.07 2.89
N MET A 359 24.44 4.22 2.73
CA MET A 359 23.41 4.37 1.71
C MET A 359 23.98 4.75 0.33
N ILE A 360 25.19 5.28 0.27
CA ILE A 360 25.77 5.79 -0.97
C ILE A 360 26.53 4.65 -1.65
N LEU A 361 25.93 4.08 -2.69
CA LEU A 361 26.63 3.14 -3.56
C LEU A 361 27.70 3.92 -4.34
N LYS A 362 28.98 3.71 -3.99
CA LYS A 362 30.09 4.28 -4.76
C LYS A 362 30.09 3.66 -6.15
N LYS A 363 30.31 4.48 -7.18
CA LYS A 363 30.70 4.01 -8.50
C LYS A 363 31.99 3.19 -8.32
N LYS A 364 31.94 1.89 -8.62
CA LYS A 364 33.16 1.14 -8.93
C LYS A 364 33.63 1.53 -10.32
#